data_AF-M2NN77-F1
#
_entry.id   AF-M2NN77-F1
#
_cell.length_a   1.000
_cell.length_b   1.000
_cell.length_c   1.000
_cell.angle_alpha   90.00
_cell.angle_beta   90.00
_cell.angle_gamma   90.00
#
_symmetry.space_group_name_H-M   'P 1'
#
loop_
_entity.id
_entity.type
_entity.pdbx_description
1 polymer ?
#
loop_
_entity_poly.entity_id
_entity_poly.type
_entity_poly.pdbx_seq_one_letter_code
_entity_poly.pdbx_strand_id
1 'polypeptide(L)'
;MAFNAMWKPGPQAVAGMQGSGSADPALVIYLDPDSLAILPPSDPAVWPEFIRLLRQIRDSADALAVFLDRRAVVLDDDTGTE
;
A
#
# COMPACT_ATOMS: atom_id res chain seq x y z
N MET A 1 1.35 23.38 -1.37
CA MET A 1 0.94 22.97 -0.01
C MET A 1 1.09 21.45 0.06
N ALA A 2 1.84 20.91 1.02
CA ALA A 2 1.93 19.46 1.23
C ALA A 2 0.92 19.09 2.32
N PHE A 3 0.00 18.17 2.03
CA PHE A 3 -0.86 17.59 3.07
C PHE A 3 -0.36 16.19 3.38
N ASN A 4 -0.22 15.87 4.66
CA ASN A 4 0.05 14.52 5.11
C ASN A 4 -1.31 13.87 5.41
N ALA A 5 -1.63 12.79 4.73
CA ALA A 5 -2.74 11.94 5.09
C ALA A 5 -2.17 10.70 5.79
N MET A 6 -2.66 10.44 7.00
CA MET A 6 -2.32 9.26 7.77
C MET A 6 -3.57 8.39 7.83
N TRP A 7 -3.42 7.12 7.48
CA TRP A 7 -4.52 6.17 7.44
C TRP A 7 -4.24 4.97 8.35
N LYS A 8 -5.30 4.38 8.90
CA LYS A 8 -5.26 3.12 9.64
C LYS A 8 -6.17 2.11 8.94
N PRO A 9 -5.61 1.16 8.16
CA PRO A 9 -6.41 0.17 7.46
C PRO A 9 -7.22 -0.68 8.46
N GLY A 10 -8.52 -0.82 8.20
CA GLY A 10 -9.38 -1.76 8.92
C GLY A 10 -9.12 -3.21 8.53
N PRO A 11 -9.77 -4.19 9.19
CA PRO A 11 -9.57 -5.62 8.92
C PRO A 11 -9.88 -6.06 7.49
N GLN A 12 -10.65 -5.27 6.74
CA GLN A 12 -11.04 -5.54 5.35
C GLN A 12 -10.23 -4.74 4.32
N ALA A 13 -9.16 -4.05 4.75
CA ALA A 13 -8.37 -3.22 3.86
C ALA A 13 -7.63 -4.05 2.80
N VAL A 14 -7.69 -3.62 1.55
CA VAL A 14 -7.08 -4.30 0.40
C VAL A 14 -6.51 -3.29 -0.60
N ALA A 15 -5.43 -3.67 -1.29
CA ALA A 15 -4.86 -2.87 -2.38
C ALA A 15 -4.96 -3.62 -3.72
N GLY A 16 -5.23 -2.90 -4.81
CA GLY A 16 -5.35 -3.48 -6.15
C GLY A 16 -5.24 -2.44 -7.26
N MET A 17 -5.13 -2.90 -8.51
CA MET A 17 -5.17 -2.04 -9.68
C MET A 17 -6.62 -1.91 -10.17
N GLN A 18 -7.11 -0.69 -10.30
CA GLN A 18 -8.40 -0.43 -10.94
C GLN A 18 -8.17 0.12 -12.35
N GLY A 19 -8.54 -0.65 -13.36
CA GLY A 19 -8.68 -0.17 -14.74
C GLY A 19 -10.12 0.26 -14.97
N SER A 20 -10.36 1.55 -15.19
CA SER A 20 -11.67 2.09 -15.52
C SER A 20 -11.74 2.45 -17.00
N GLY A 21 -12.12 1.50 -17.86
CA GLY A 21 -12.35 1.78 -19.30
C GLY A 21 -11.19 2.52 -19.99
N SER A 22 -11.51 3.58 -20.76
CA SER A 22 -10.56 4.41 -21.52
C SER A 22 -9.70 5.36 -20.66
N ALA A 23 -9.71 5.23 -19.34
CA ALA A 23 -8.88 6.03 -18.43
C ALA A 23 -7.67 5.22 -17.93
N ASP A 24 -6.59 5.94 -17.62
CA ASP A 24 -5.34 5.35 -17.15
C ASP A 24 -5.54 4.52 -15.86
N PRO A 25 -4.86 3.36 -15.72
CA PRO A 25 -5.00 2.52 -14.54
C PRO A 25 -4.50 3.21 -13.27
N ALA A 26 -5.20 3.00 -12.15
CA ALA A 26 -4.82 3.52 -10.84
C ALA A 26 -4.47 2.39 -9.86
N LEU A 27 -3.53 2.64 -8.94
CA LEU A 27 -3.39 1.83 -7.74
C LEU A 27 -4.37 2.34 -6.69
N VAL A 28 -5.28 1.48 -6.22
CA VAL A 28 -6.30 1.84 -5.23
C VAL A 28 -6.08 1.03 -3.96
N ILE A 29 -6.11 1.70 -2.81
CA ILE A 29 -6.07 1.12 -1.48
C ILE A 29 -7.42 1.40 -0.82
N TYR A 30 -8.19 0.35 -0.58
CA TYR A 30 -9.43 0.40 0.19
C TYR A 30 -9.08 0.22 1.66
N LEU A 31 -9.48 1.17 2.51
CA LEU A 31 -9.10 1.26 3.92
C LEU A 31 -10.25 0.93 4.89
N ASP A 32 -11.48 0.90 4.37
CA ASP A 32 -12.76 0.77 5.09
C ASP A 32 -13.00 1.86 6.16
N PRO A 33 -13.88 2.87 5.92
CA PRO A 33 -14.73 3.08 4.74
C PRO A 33 -14.05 3.89 3.61
N ASP A 34 -12.86 4.43 3.87
CA ASP A 34 -12.16 5.34 2.96
C ASP A 34 -11.37 4.59 1.87
N SER A 35 -10.97 5.31 0.83
CA SER A 35 -10.02 4.80 -0.18
C SER A 35 -8.99 5.84 -0.58
N LEU A 36 -7.80 5.36 -0.95
CA LEU A 36 -6.73 6.15 -1.56
C LEU A 36 -6.49 5.65 -2.97
N ALA A 37 -6.52 6.54 -3.96
CA ALA A 37 -6.12 6.24 -5.32
C ALA A 37 -4.84 6.98 -5.69
N ILE A 38 -3.85 6.27 -6.22
CA ILE A 38 -2.62 6.82 -6.77
C ILE A 38 -2.71 6.69 -8.29
N LEU A 39 -2.80 7.84 -8.95
CA LEU A 39 -2.96 7.96 -10.40
C LEU A 39 -1.60 8.26 -11.06
N PRO A 40 -1.35 7.72 -12.26
CA PRO A 40 -0.20 8.14 -13.04
C PRO A 40 -0.29 9.62 -13.41
N PRO A 41 0.84 10.33 -13.50
CA PRO A 41 0.86 11.68 -14.07
C PRO A 41 0.34 11.67 -15.51
N SER A 42 -0.35 12.73 -15.91
CA SER A 42 -0.89 12.86 -17.27
C SER A 42 0.19 13.01 -18.35
N ASP A 43 1.42 13.40 -17.97
CA ASP A 43 2.57 13.47 -18.87
C ASP A 43 3.36 12.15 -18.86
N PRO A 44 3.43 11.42 -19.98
CA PRO A 44 4.20 10.19 -20.08
C PRO A 44 5.71 10.35 -19.86
N ALA A 45 6.26 11.56 -20.08
CA ALA A 45 7.69 11.79 -19.92
C ALA A 45 8.20 11.56 -18.49
N VAL A 46 7.32 11.70 -17.48
CA VAL A 46 7.65 11.51 -16.05
C VAL A 46 7.26 10.14 -15.50
N TRP A 47 6.75 9.25 -16.35
CA TRP A 47 6.36 7.90 -15.93
C TRP A 47 7.53 7.05 -15.40
N PRO A 48 8.77 7.12 -15.92
CA PRO A 48 9.88 6.34 -15.37
C PRO A 48 10.10 6.59 -13.87
N GLU A 49 10.04 7.84 -13.43
CA GLU A 49 10.15 8.25 -12.03
C GLU A 49 8.94 7.78 -11.22
N PHE A 50 7.73 7.88 -11.78
CA PHE A 50 6.53 7.39 -11.14
C PHE A 50 6.54 5.86 -10.97
N ILE A 51 6.99 5.11 -11.98
CA ILE A 51 7.19 3.65 -11.91
C ILE A 51 8.22 3.32 -10.83
N ARG A 52 9.30 4.09 -10.72
CA ARG A 52 10.30 3.92 -9.66
C ARG A 52 9.66 4.10 -8.28
N LEU A 53 8.81 5.12 -8.11
CA LEU A 53 8.07 5.35 -6.86
C LEU A 53 7.15 4.17 -6.52
N LEU A 54 6.36 3.67 -7.49
CA LEU A 54 5.47 2.52 -7.27
C LEU A 54 6.24 1.27 -6.82
N ARG A 55 7.43 1.03 -7.39
CA ARG A 55 8.30 -0.08 -6.95
C ARG A 55 8.81 0.13 -5.53
N GLN A 56 9.22 1.36 -5.18
CA GLN A 56 9.63 1.67 -3.80
C GLN A 56 8.51 1.49 -2.79
N ILE A 57 7.27 1.84 -3.14
CA ILE A 57 6.09 1.59 -2.31
C ILE A 57 5.93 0.09 -2.07
N ARG A 58 5.96 -0.73 -3.14
CA ARG A 58 5.87 -2.19 -3.03
C ARG A 58 6.95 -2.76 -2.12
N ASP A 59 8.21 -2.43 -2.39
CA ASP A 59 9.35 -3.00 -1.67
C ASP A 59 9.34 -2.59 -0.18
N SER A 60 8.90 -1.36 0.13
CA SER A 60 8.78 -0.90 1.52
C SER A 60 7.60 -1.55 2.24
N ALA A 61 6.47 -1.76 1.55
CA ALA A 61 5.32 -2.47 2.10
C ALA A 61 5.64 -3.93 2.41
N ASP A 62 6.38 -4.61 1.51
CA ASP A 62 6.86 -5.98 1.71
C ASP A 62 7.81 -6.08 2.91
N ALA A 63 8.78 -5.17 3.02
CA ALA A 63 9.70 -5.13 4.16
C ALA A 63 8.96 -4.95 5.50
N LEU A 64 7.91 -4.11 5.54
CA LEU A 64 7.07 -3.94 6.72
C LEU A 64 6.26 -5.20 7.04
N ALA A 65 5.68 -5.86 6.05
CA ALA A 65 4.94 -7.11 6.24
C ALA A 65 5.83 -8.19 6.86
N VAL A 66 7.03 -8.40 6.30
CA VAL A 66 8.01 -9.36 6.83
C VAL A 66 8.39 -9.04 8.29
N PHE A 67 8.55 -7.76 8.63
CA PHE A 67 8.83 -7.36 10.00
C PHE A 67 7.68 -7.69 10.96
N LEU A 68 6.43 -7.41 10.54
CA LEU A 68 5.24 -7.70 11.34
C LEU A 68 5.04 -9.22 11.53
N ASP A 69 5.23 -10.01 10.48
CA ASP A 69 5.14 -11.48 10.55
C ASP A 69 6.12 -12.06 11.57
N ARG A 70 7.39 -11.61 11.51
CA ARG A 70 8.41 -12.03 12.49
C ARG A 70 8.01 -11.69 13.92
N ARG A 71 7.40 -10.52 14.14
CA ARG A 71 6.97 -10.09 15.47
C ARG A 71 5.76 -10.88 15.96
N ALA A 72 4.83 -11.24 15.08
CA ALA A 72 3.68 -12.08 15.43
C ALA A 72 4.14 -13.47 15.89
N VAL A 73 5.11 -14.08 15.20
CA VAL A 73 5.68 -15.38 15.59
C VAL A 73 6.31 -15.35 16.98
N VAL A 74 7.02 -14.27 17.33
CA VAL A 74 7.63 -14.11 18.67
C VAL A 74 6.57 -13.98 19.77
N LEU A 75 5.45 -13.32 19.48
CA LEU A 75 4.36 -13.16 20.47
C LEU A 75 3.62 -14.48 20.73
N ASP A 76 3.46 -15.33 19.72
CA ASP A 76 2.83 -16.65 19.90
C ASP A 76 3.70 -17.58 20.77
N ASP A 77 5.03 -17.56 20.59
CA ASP A 77 5.97 -18.41 21.34
C ASP A 77 6.02 -18.06 22.84
N ASP A 78 5.85 -16.78 23.19
CA ASP A 78 5.79 -16.30 24.59
C ASP A 78 4.48 -16.69 25.31
N THR A 79 3.43 -17.08 24.59
CA THR A 79 2.15 -17.54 25.18
C THR A 79 2.08 -19.06 25.40
N GLY A 80 3.16 -19.79 25.07
CA GLY A 80 3.22 -21.26 25.11
C GLY A 80 3.73 -21.90 26.41
N THR A 81 3.96 -21.15 27.49
CA THR A 81 4.38 -21.72 28.78
C THR A 81 3.63 -21.09 29.95
N GLU A 82 2.53 -21.73 30.37
CA GLU A 82 2.09 -21.85 31.77
C GLU A 82 1.40 -23.22 31.99
#